data_AF-A0AAW5WWE2-F1
#
_entry.id   AF-A0AAW5WWE2-F1
#
_cell.length_a   1.000
_cell.length_b   1.000
_cell.length_c   1.000
_cell.angle_alpha   90.00
_cell.angle_beta   90.00
_cell.angle_gamma   90.00
#
_symmetry.space_group_name_H-M   'P 1'
#
loop_
_entity.id
_entity.type
_entity.pdbx_description
1 polymer ?
#
loop_
_entity_poly.entity_id
_entity_poly.type
_entity_poly.pdbx_seq_one_letter_code
_entity_poly.pdbx_strand_id
1 'polypeptide(L)'
;MSLKDVFASLKDFDPKKDKVGGNSALPAGKYYVSLSGVTHQAKNDREFVMFTFEVLDGDFAGRKENVFPSLELVTSTGKPMPDFVLERSIKTIMKIASVIGFEFDKRIFAGLEDDVTNVYEEIQQAFSSHLGKTLTLEIIESRNKKDPDHPYRNYDFYEAEQPTTPEAIEDPFADNPGSEEEIDESKIPF
;
A
#
# COMPACT_ATOMS: atom_id res chain seq x y z
N MET A 1 -12.09 10.57 12.68
CA MET A 1 -13.52 10.66 12.32
C MET A 1 -14.34 9.72 13.17
N SER A 2 -15.54 10.13 13.59
CA SER A 2 -16.48 9.25 14.30
C SER A 2 -17.49 8.61 13.33
N LEU A 3 -18.16 7.53 13.77
CA LEU A 3 -19.29 6.93 13.04
C LEU A 3 -20.40 7.95 12.70
N LYS A 4 -20.58 8.98 13.54
CA LYS A 4 -21.58 10.03 13.31
C LYS A 4 -21.21 10.94 12.13
N ASP A 5 -19.93 11.25 11.97
CA ASP A 5 -19.43 12.10 10.89
C ASP A 5 -19.58 11.40 9.53
N VAL A 6 -19.32 10.09 9.50
CA VAL A 6 -19.55 9.25 8.31
C VAL A 6 -21.03 9.19 7.96
N PHE A 7 -21.92 9.01 8.94
CA PHE A 7 -23.37 9.00 8.67
C PHE A 7 -23.86 10.35 8.10
N ALA A 8 -23.35 11.47 8.62
CA ALA A 8 -23.72 12.80 8.14
C ALA A 8 -23.31 13.07 6.69
N SER A 9 -22.24 12.43 6.19
CA SER A 9 -21.79 12.57 4.80
C SER A 9 -22.63 11.74 3.81
N LEU A 10 -23.41 10.78 4.28
CA LEU A 10 -24.30 9.93 3.46
C LEU A 10 -25.68 10.54 3.18
N LYS A 11 -25.91 11.80 3.57
CA LYS A 11 -27.21 12.48 3.46
C LYS A 11 -27.82 12.50 2.04
N ASP A 12 -26.98 12.42 1.01
CA ASP A 12 -27.38 12.45 -0.40
C ASP A 12 -27.36 11.06 -1.07
N PHE A 13 -27.07 9.98 -0.32
CA PHE A 13 -27.02 8.62 -0.83
C PHE A 13 -28.44 8.06 -1.06
N ASP A 14 -28.78 7.78 -2.32
CA ASP A 14 -29.99 7.05 -2.72
C ASP A 14 -29.70 5.54 -2.73
N PRO A 15 -30.20 4.75 -1.74
CA PRO A 15 -29.92 3.32 -1.66
C PRO A 15 -30.45 2.50 -2.85
N LYS A 16 -31.30 3.07 -3.70
CA LYS A 16 -31.83 2.40 -4.89
C LYS A 16 -31.03 2.69 -6.16
N LYS A 17 -30.26 3.78 -6.18
CA LYS A 17 -29.54 4.25 -7.38
C LYS A 17 -28.04 4.25 -7.20
N ASP A 18 -27.60 4.60 -6.00
CA ASP A 18 -26.20 4.80 -5.72
C ASP A 18 -25.53 3.47 -5.38
N LYS A 19 -24.32 3.31 -5.88
CA LYS A 19 -23.54 2.10 -5.64
C LYS A 19 -23.03 2.13 -4.20
N VAL A 20 -23.30 1.05 -3.47
CA VAL A 20 -22.74 0.81 -2.12
C VAL A 20 -21.21 0.76 -2.16
N GLY A 21 -20.65 0.27 -3.28
CA GLY A 21 -19.22 0.26 -3.54
C GLY A 21 -18.77 1.50 -4.29
N GLY A 22 -17.81 2.20 -3.71
CA GLY A 22 -17.18 3.36 -4.32
C GLY A 22 -16.20 4.00 -3.37
N ASN A 23 -15.06 3.35 -3.11
CA ASN A 23 -13.88 4.15 -2.79
C ASN A 23 -13.62 4.95 -4.05
N SER A 24 -14.04 6.22 -4.06
CA SER A 24 -13.58 7.17 -5.07
C SER A 24 -12.06 7.10 -5.11
N ALA A 25 -11.45 7.45 -6.24
CA ALA A 25 -10.00 7.65 -6.22
C ALA A 25 -9.68 8.74 -5.18
N LEU A 26 -8.54 8.65 -4.49
CA LEU A 26 -8.08 9.79 -3.70
C LEU A 26 -7.93 11.02 -4.61
N PRO A 27 -8.30 12.24 -4.21
CA PRO A 27 -8.00 13.42 -5.01
C PRO A 27 -6.49 13.57 -5.30
N ALA A 28 -6.12 14.41 -6.26
CA ALA A 28 -4.73 14.83 -6.40
C ALA A 28 -4.26 15.54 -5.12
N GLY A 29 -3.05 15.24 -4.66
CA GLY A 29 -2.53 15.76 -3.40
C GLY A 29 -1.40 14.92 -2.82
N LYS A 30 -0.92 15.33 -1.64
CA LYS A 30 0.11 14.61 -0.88
C LYS A 30 -0.51 13.92 0.32
N TYR A 31 -0.13 12.68 0.52
CA TYR A 31 -0.69 11.78 1.53
C TYR A 31 0.44 11.13 2.31
N TYR A 32 0.35 11.16 3.63
CA TYR A 32 1.19 10.33 4.48
C TYR A 32 0.60 8.92 4.52
N VAL A 33 1.36 7.93 4.04
CA VAL A 33 0.87 6.57 3.82
C VAL A 33 1.82 5.53 4.39
N SER A 34 1.30 4.33 4.67
CA SER A 34 2.10 3.12 4.86
C SER A 34 2.04 2.21 3.64
N LEU A 35 3.13 1.51 3.36
CA LEU A 35 3.14 0.40 2.40
C LEU A 35 2.41 -0.80 3.04
N SER A 36 1.13 -0.94 2.75
CA SER A 36 0.26 -1.95 3.36
C SER A 36 0.27 -3.31 2.64
N GLY A 37 0.73 -3.35 1.38
CA GLY A 37 0.81 -4.59 0.62
C GLY A 37 1.58 -4.45 -0.69
N VAL A 38 2.23 -5.54 -1.08
CA VAL A 38 2.81 -5.73 -2.42
C VAL A 38 2.36 -7.10 -2.90
N THR A 39 1.67 -7.16 -4.03
CA THR A 39 1.19 -8.44 -4.60
C THR A 39 1.46 -8.52 -6.09
N HIS A 40 1.89 -9.69 -6.55
CA HIS A 40 1.85 -10.10 -7.94
C HIS A 40 0.42 -10.49 -8.28
N GLN A 41 -0.13 -9.92 -9.35
CA GLN A 41 -1.51 -10.14 -9.80
C GLN A 41 -1.52 -10.34 -11.32
N ALA A 42 -2.47 -11.16 -11.77
CA ALA A 42 -2.73 -11.37 -13.19
C ALA A 42 -4.18 -10.98 -13.53
N LYS A 43 -4.38 -10.26 -14.63
CA LYS A 43 -5.71 -9.90 -15.15
C LYS A 43 -5.70 -9.84 -16.67
N ASN A 44 -6.62 -10.57 -17.32
CA ASN A 44 -6.75 -10.62 -18.77
C ASN A 44 -5.42 -10.95 -19.47
N ASP A 45 -4.76 -12.04 -19.02
CA ASP A 45 -3.48 -12.53 -19.54
C ASP A 45 -2.33 -11.51 -19.46
N ARG A 46 -2.39 -10.62 -18.45
CA ARG A 46 -1.36 -9.62 -18.16
C ARG A 46 -1.03 -9.63 -16.70
N GLU A 47 0.25 -9.60 -16.40
CA GLU A 47 0.77 -9.62 -15.06
C GLU A 47 1.27 -8.23 -14.66
N PHE A 48 1.17 -7.94 -13.37
CA PHE A 48 1.62 -6.69 -12.79
C PHE A 48 1.88 -6.86 -11.30
N VAL A 49 2.73 -5.99 -10.77
CA VAL A 49 2.86 -5.81 -9.33
C VAL A 49 1.92 -4.70 -8.86
N MET A 50 1.19 -4.95 -7.78
CA MET A 50 0.32 -4.00 -7.12
C MET A 50 0.95 -3.58 -5.80
N PHE A 51 1.34 -2.30 -5.70
CA PHE A 51 1.69 -1.66 -4.44
C PHE A 51 0.42 -1.03 -3.85
N THR A 52 0.06 -1.45 -2.64
CA THR A 52 -1.10 -0.93 -1.89
C THR A 52 -0.61 -0.01 -0.79
N PHE A 53 -1.01 1.25 -0.85
CA PHE A 53 -0.71 2.26 0.17
C PHE A 53 -1.96 2.58 0.98
N GLU A 54 -1.85 2.64 2.30
CA GLU A 54 -2.94 3.05 3.18
C GLU A 54 -2.64 4.42 3.78
N VAL A 55 -3.58 5.36 3.67
CA VAL A 55 -3.45 6.70 4.22
C VAL A 55 -3.52 6.63 5.74
N LEU A 56 -2.51 7.18 6.41
CA LEU A 56 -2.37 7.10 7.87
C LEU A 56 -3.08 8.22 8.63
N ASP A 57 -3.18 9.41 8.02
CA ASP A 57 -3.71 10.60 8.69
C ASP A 57 -4.52 11.50 7.72
N GLY A 58 -5.27 12.44 8.30
CA GLY A 58 -6.12 13.41 7.60
C GLY A 58 -7.51 12.88 7.23
N ASP A 59 -8.22 13.64 6.42
CA ASP A 59 -9.62 13.36 6.02
C ASP A 59 -9.79 12.06 5.22
N PHE A 60 -8.69 11.48 4.76
CA PHE A 60 -8.67 10.28 3.95
C PHE A 60 -8.04 9.08 4.67
N ALA A 61 -7.75 9.19 5.97
CA ALA A 61 -7.17 8.09 6.76
C ALA A 61 -7.97 6.77 6.62
N GLY A 62 -7.24 5.66 6.51
CA GLY A 62 -7.78 4.31 6.27
C GLY A 62 -8.16 4.02 4.81
N ARG A 63 -8.13 5.02 3.91
CA ARG A 63 -8.32 4.77 2.48
C ARG A 63 -7.07 4.18 1.87
N LYS A 64 -7.28 3.31 0.87
CA LYS A 64 -6.22 2.66 0.11
C LYS A 64 -6.07 3.25 -1.27
N GLU A 65 -4.83 3.40 -1.72
CA GLU A 65 -4.44 3.74 -3.08
C GLU A 65 -3.56 2.63 -3.63
N ASN A 66 -3.88 2.15 -4.82
CA ASN A 66 -3.12 1.10 -5.48
C ASN A 66 -2.33 1.67 -6.65
N VAL A 67 -1.03 1.37 -6.71
CA VAL A 67 -0.15 1.71 -7.83
C VAL A 67 0.24 0.43 -8.54
N PHE A 68 0.13 0.42 -9.87
CA PHE A 68 0.29 -0.77 -10.72
C PHE A 68 1.44 -0.61 -11.72
N PRO A 69 2.72 -0.67 -11.32
CA PRO A 69 3.83 -0.75 -12.26
C PRO A 69 3.71 -2.05 -13.07
N SER A 70 3.74 -1.92 -14.40
CA SER A 70 3.74 -3.06 -15.33
C SER A 70 5.08 -3.11 -16.06
N LEU A 71 5.66 -4.29 -16.10
CA LEU A 71 6.90 -4.65 -16.78
C LEU A 71 6.62 -5.50 -18.04
N GLU A 72 5.36 -5.53 -18.48
CA GLU A 72 4.93 -6.20 -19.71
C GLU A 72 5.62 -5.61 -20.94
N LEU A 73 6.33 -6.46 -21.69
CA LEU A 73 7.07 -6.05 -22.90
C LEU A 73 6.14 -5.76 -24.09
N VAL A 74 4.86 -6.14 -24.01
CA VAL A 74 3.87 -5.95 -25.08
C VAL A 74 2.58 -5.27 -24.60
N THR A 75 2.08 -4.36 -25.43
CA THR A 75 0.77 -3.72 -25.26
C THR A 75 -0.38 -4.71 -25.49
N SER A 76 -1.61 -4.34 -25.11
CA SER A 76 -2.79 -5.20 -25.27
C SER A 76 -3.13 -5.52 -26.73
N THR A 77 -2.49 -4.81 -27.66
CA THR A 77 -2.62 -5.02 -29.10
C THR A 77 -1.46 -5.83 -29.70
N GLY A 78 -0.56 -6.37 -28.87
CA GLY A 78 0.61 -7.16 -29.31
C GLY A 78 1.79 -6.34 -29.83
N LYS A 79 1.71 -5.01 -29.79
CA LYS A 79 2.85 -4.13 -30.15
C LYS A 79 3.84 -4.02 -28.99
N PRO A 80 5.14 -3.81 -29.24
CA PRO A 80 6.12 -3.53 -28.20
C PRO A 80 5.66 -2.40 -27.27
N MET A 81 5.87 -2.58 -25.97
CA MET A 81 5.63 -1.54 -24.97
C MET A 81 6.62 -0.39 -25.21
N PRO A 82 6.18 0.88 -25.21
CA PRO A 82 7.10 1.99 -25.35
C PRO A 82 8.08 2.08 -24.17
N ASP A 83 9.35 2.35 -24.45
CA ASP A 83 10.43 2.38 -23.45
C ASP A 83 10.12 3.28 -22.25
N PHE A 84 9.52 4.46 -22.50
CA PHE A 84 9.19 5.40 -21.43
C PHE A 84 8.16 4.85 -20.41
N VAL A 85 7.33 3.88 -20.81
CA VAL A 85 6.36 3.21 -19.93
C VAL A 85 7.09 2.24 -19.00
N LEU A 86 7.96 1.40 -19.57
CA LEU A 86 8.79 0.45 -18.81
C LEU A 86 9.75 1.19 -17.88
N GLU A 87 10.42 2.23 -18.39
CA GLU A 87 11.32 3.09 -17.60
C GLU A 87 10.59 3.72 -16.42
N ARG A 88 9.36 4.22 -16.63
CA ARG A 88 8.54 4.77 -15.56
C ARG A 88 8.19 3.71 -14.52
N SER A 89 7.84 2.50 -14.93
CA SER A 89 7.51 1.41 -13.99
C SER A 89 8.73 0.96 -13.18
N ILE A 90 9.89 0.78 -13.81
CA ILE A 90 11.15 0.46 -13.13
C ILE A 90 11.53 1.57 -12.14
N LYS A 91 11.48 2.84 -12.57
CA LYS A 91 11.75 3.99 -11.69
C LYS A 91 10.79 4.05 -10.51
N THR A 92 9.51 3.74 -10.72
CA THR A 92 8.50 3.70 -9.65
C THR A 92 8.89 2.66 -8.59
N ILE A 93 9.19 1.43 -9.00
CA ILE A 93 9.58 0.35 -8.08
C ILE A 93 10.85 0.75 -7.30
N MET A 94 11.89 1.22 -8.00
CA MET A 94 13.15 1.63 -7.39
C MET A 94 12.97 2.81 -6.43
N LYS A 95 12.12 3.79 -6.78
CA LYS A 95 11.85 4.96 -5.96
C LYS A 95 11.14 4.55 -4.68
N ILE A 96 10.12 3.70 -4.75
CA ILE A 96 9.40 3.18 -3.58
C ILE A 96 10.39 2.48 -2.65
N ALA A 97 11.25 1.59 -3.16
CA ALA A 97 12.27 0.93 -2.35
C ALA A 97 13.20 1.94 -1.66
N SER A 98 13.70 2.93 -2.41
CA SER A 98 14.61 3.93 -1.86
C SER A 98 13.97 4.74 -0.73
N VAL A 99 12.73 5.21 -0.89
CA VAL A 99 12.09 6.09 0.11
C VAL A 99 11.68 5.37 1.39
N ILE A 100 11.51 4.03 1.33
CA ILE A 100 11.27 3.20 2.53
C ILE A 100 12.58 2.70 3.17
N GLY A 101 13.74 3.13 2.66
CA GLY A 101 15.06 2.71 3.16
C GLY A 101 15.44 1.28 2.78
N PHE A 102 14.87 0.74 1.70
CA PHE A 102 15.18 -0.60 1.18
C PHE A 102 16.23 -0.51 0.06
N GLU A 103 17.38 -1.17 0.28
CA GLU A 103 18.38 -1.41 -0.76
C GLU A 103 17.92 -2.48 -1.76
N PHE A 104 17.14 -2.06 -2.76
CA PHE A 104 16.61 -2.95 -3.79
C PHE A 104 17.71 -3.51 -4.71
N ASP A 105 17.77 -4.84 -4.84
CA ASP A 105 18.66 -5.50 -5.78
C ASP A 105 18.17 -5.33 -7.23
N LYS A 106 18.79 -4.40 -7.94
CA LYS A 106 18.43 -4.07 -9.33
C LYS A 106 18.67 -5.24 -10.30
N ARG A 107 19.45 -6.26 -9.92
CA ARG A 107 19.69 -7.45 -10.75
C ARG A 107 18.44 -8.27 -10.98
N ILE A 108 17.41 -8.13 -10.14
CA ILE A 108 16.08 -8.74 -10.34
C ILE A 108 15.52 -8.40 -11.72
N PHE A 109 15.77 -7.19 -12.23
CA PHE A 109 15.30 -6.78 -13.57
C PHE A 109 16.04 -7.47 -14.73
N ALA A 110 17.12 -8.20 -14.49
CA ALA A 110 17.83 -8.92 -15.56
C ALA A 110 16.99 -10.06 -16.16
N GLY A 111 16.03 -10.61 -15.40
CA GLY A 111 15.13 -11.68 -15.88
C GLY A 111 14.00 -11.20 -16.79
N LEU A 112 13.89 -9.89 -17.08
CA LEU A 112 12.77 -9.31 -17.83
C LEU A 112 12.63 -9.84 -19.26
N GLU A 113 13.72 -10.27 -19.89
CA GLU A 113 13.67 -10.81 -21.27
C GLU A 113 13.32 -12.30 -21.30
N ASP A 114 13.53 -13.02 -20.19
CA ASP A 114 13.40 -14.48 -20.11
C ASP A 114 12.08 -14.91 -19.43
N ASP A 115 11.78 -14.34 -18.27
CA ASP A 115 10.66 -14.72 -17.41
C ASP A 115 10.16 -13.53 -16.58
N VAL A 116 9.25 -12.75 -17.17
CA VAL A 116 8.65 -11.57 -16.54
C VAL A 116 7.84 -11.95 -15.29
N THR A 117 7.23 -13.14 -15.27
CA THR A 117 6.46 -13.66 -14.13
C THR A 117 7.35 -13.82 -12.90
N ASN A 118 8.50 -14.48 -13.06
CA ASN A 118 9.47 -14.65 -11.97
C ASN A 118 9.98 -13.29 -11.45
N VAL A 119 10.17 -12.30 -12.33
CA VAL A 119 10.55 -10.93 -11.91
C VAL A 119 9.50 -10.32 -10.99
N TYR A 120 8.19 -10.46 -11.29
CA TYR A 120 7.15 -9.94 -10.41
C TYR A 120 7.11 -10.65 -9.05
N GLU A 121 7.33 -11.96 -9.02
CA GLU A 121 7.36 -12.74 -7.79
C GLU A 121 8.58 -12.37 -6.92
N GLU A 122 9.75 -12.19 -7.52
CA GLU A 122 10.95 -11.71 -6.83
C GLU A 122 10.75 -10.30 -6.26
N ILE A 123 10.11 -9.38 -7.00
CA ILE A 123 9.75 -8.06 -6.49
C ILE A 123 8.81 -8.19 -5.29
N GLN A 124 7.73 -8.98 -5.40
CA GLN A 124 6.81 -9.19 -4.28
C GLN A 124 7.56 -9.69 -3.03
N GLN A 125 8.41 -10.70 -3.19
CA GLN A 125 9.16 -11.29 -2.10
C GLN A 125 10.14 -10.28 -1.47
N ALA A 126 10.84 -9.50 -2.29
CA ALA A 126 11.79 -8.49 -1.85
C ALA A 126 11.13 -7.40 -0.97
N PHE A 127 9.91 -6.98 -1.30
CA PHE A 127 9.18 -5.98 -0.53
C PHE A 127 8.42 -6.53 0.69
N SER A 128 8.23 -7.85 0.79
CA SER A 128 7.40 -8.46 1.85
C SER A 128 7.88 -8.14 3.27
N SER A 129 9.18 -8.03 3.51
CA SER A 129 9.77 -7.67 4.81
C SER A 129 9.72 -6.16 5.12
N HIS A 130 9.25 -5.35 4.18
CA HIS A 130 9.21 -3.89 4.28
C HIS A 130 7.78 -3.33 4.35
N LEU A 131 6.78 -4.21 4.53
CA LEU A 131 5.41 -3.78 4.79
C LEU A 131 5.33 -2.98 6.10
N GLY A 132 4.44 -1.99 6.13
CA GLY A 132 4.25 -1.07 7.25
C GLY A 132 5.18 0.14 7.26
N LYS A 133 6.24 0.16 6.43
CA LYS A 133 7.09 1.33 6.26
C LYS A 133 6.29 2.50 5.69
N THR A 134 6.60 3.70 6.15
CA THR A 134 5.85 4.91 5.81
C THR A 134 6.56 5.73 4.75
N LEU A 135 5.80 6.50 3.98
CA LEU A 135 6.33 7.42 2.97
C LEU A 135 5.27 8.49 2.67
N THR A 136 5.66 9.52 1.93
CA THR A 136 4.72 10.48 1.36
C THR A 136 4.40 10.08 -0.07
N LEU A 137 3.13 9.84 -0.37
CA LEU A 137 2.60 9.59 -1.70
C LEU A 137 2.04 10.89 -2.28
N GLU A 138 2.52 11.32 -3.44
CA GLU A 138 1.95 12.43 -4.19
C GLU A 138 1.17 11.89 -5.40
N ILE A 139 -0.10 12.23 -5.47
CA ILE A 139 -1.00 11.94 -6.58
C ILE A 139 -1.08 13.20 -7.44
N ILE A 140 -0.68 13.07 -8.71
CA ILE A 140 -0.64 14.16 -9.68
C ILE A 140 -1.63 13.85 -10.80
N GLU A 141 -2.65 14.67 -10.95
CA GLU A 141 -3.58 14.59 -12.07
C GLU A 141 -3.18 15.57 -13.17
N SER A 142 -3.15 15.07 -14.41
CA SER A 142 -2.83 15.87 -15.58
C SER A 142 -3.93 15.72 -16.64
N ARG A 143 -4.22 16.81 -17.34
CA ARG A 143 -5.31 16.85 -18.30
C ARG A 143 -5.10 15.83 -19.41
N ASN A 144 -6.06 14.93 -19.56
CA ASN A 144 -6.15 14.05 -20.71
C ASN A 144 -6.88 14.80 -21.85
N LYS A 145 -6.16 15.08 -22.94
CA LYS A 145 -6.72 15.83 -24.08
C LYS A 145 -7.77 15.03 -24.86
N LYS A 146 -7.70 13.69 -24.82
CA LYS A 146 -8.59 12.81 -25.58
C LYS A 146 -9.85 12.47 -24.80
N ASP A 147 -9.78 12.52 -23.47
CA ASP A 147 -10.86 12.18 -22.56
C ASP A 147 -10.81 13.07 -21.31
N PRO A 148 -11.45 14.25 -21.34
CA PRO A 148 -11.35 15.24 -20.26
C PRO A 148 -11.88 14.78 -18.91
N ASP A 149 -12.85 13.86 -18.90
CA ASP A 149 -13.49 13.33 -17.68
C ASP A 149 -12.62 12.26 -16.99
N HIS A 150 -11.55 11.80 -17.66
CA HIS A 150 -10.61 10.81 -17.17
C HIS A 150 -9.16 11.33 -17.27
N PRO A 151 -8.73 12.22 -16.34
CA PRO A 151 -7.38 12.75 -16.32
C PRO A 151 -6.33 11.65 -16.10
N TYR A 152 -5.13 11.87 -16.61
CA TYR A 152 -4.01 10.96 -16.36
C TYR A 152 -3.54 11.12 -14.92
N ARG A 153 -3.47 10.00 -14.20
CA ARG A 153 -3.01 9.93 -12.82
C ARG A 153 -1.56 9.46 -12.78
N ASN A 154 -0.72 10.26 -12.13
CA ASN A 154 0.70 9.97 -11.93
C ASN A 154 1.03 10.00 -10.45
N TYR A 155 2.13 9.36 -10.10
CA TYR A 155 2.55 9.17 -8.72
C TYR A 155 4.01 9.58 -8.58
N ASP A 156 4.32 10.24 -7.48
CA ASP A 156 5.68 10.41 -6.98
C ASP A 156 5.72 10.07 -5.48
N PHE A 157 6.92 9.77 -4.98
CA PHE A 157 7.12 9.24 -3.65
C PHE A 157 8.27 9.96 -2.97
N TYR A 158 8.09 10.29 -1.70
CA TYR A 158 9.09 10.99 -0.90
C TYR A 158 9.29 10.28 0.44
N GLU A 159 10.47 10.44 1.00
CA GLU A 159 10.76 9.98 2.36
C GLU A 159 9.77 10.62 3.34
N ALA A 160 9.41 9.86 4.37
CA ALA A 160 8.64 10.33 5.49
C ALA A 160 9.24 9.77 6.79
N GLU A 161 8.91 10.41 7.91
CA GLU A 161 9.35 9.94 9.22
C GLU A 161 8.80 8.54 9.47
N GLN A 162 9.70 7.60 9.79
CA GLN A 162 9.30 6.25 10.15
C GLN A 162 8.78 6.25 11.60
N PRO A 163 7.70 5.52 11.91
CA PRO A 163 7.25 5.38 13.28
C PRO A 163 8.37 4.75 14.12
N THR A 164 8.69 5.39 15.24
CA THR A 164 9.64 4.85 16.22
C THR A 164 8.98 3.69 16.96
N THR A 165 9.68 2.57 17.09
CA THR A 165 9.26 1.53 18.03
C THR A 165 9.20 2.16 19.42
N PRO A 166 8.07 2.07 20.14
CA PRO A 166 8.04 2.47 21.54
C PRO A 166 9.13 1.70 22.29
N GLU A 167 9.91 2.39 23.13
CA GLU A 167 10.79 1.71 24.06
C GLU A 167 9.94 0.71 24.86
N ALA A 168 10.43 -0.53 24.98
CA ALA A 168 9.74 -1.53 25.79
C ALA A 168 9.63 -0.95 27.20
N ILE A 169 8.41 -0.59 27.60
CA ILE A 169 8.10 -0.33 29.01
C ILE A 169 8.45 -1.63 29.72
N GLU A 170 9.40 -1.59 30.65
CA GLU A 170 9.70 -2.72 31.53
C GLU A 170 8.37 -3.27 32.03
N ASP A 171 8.15 -4.58 31.83
CA ASP A 171 6.89 -5.22 32.19
C ASP A 171 6.59 -4.88 33.67
N PRO A 172 5.51 -4.13 33.96
CA PRO A 172 5.19 -3.72 35.32
C PRO A 172 4.83 -4.91 36.23
N PHE A 173 4.78 -6.13 35.68
CA PHE A 173 4.59 -7.39 36.39
C PHE A 173 5.86 -8.26 36.46
N ALA A 174 7.01 -7.80 35.96
CA ALA A 174 8.27 -8.56 36.00
C ALA A 174 8.73 -8.91 37.43
N ASP A 175 8.38 -8.06 38.41
CA ASP A 175 8.67 -8.24 39.83
C ASP A 175 7.52 -8.88 40.62
N ASN A 176 6.51 -9.44 39.95
CA ASN A 176 5.49 -10.25 40.62
C ASN A 176 5.89 -11.73 40.51
N PRO A 177 6.68 -12.29 41.46
CA PRO A 177 6.76 -13.73 41.60
C PRO A 177 5.35 -14.13 41.99
N GLY A 178 4.57 -14.60 41.00
CA GLY A 178 3.17 -14.97 41.19
C GLY A 178 3.08 -15.68 42.51
N SER A 179 2.32 -15.11 43.44
CA SER A 179 2.18 -15.65 44.78
C SER A 179 1.79 -17.11 44.60
N GLU A 180 2.75 -18.01 44.83
CA GLU A 180 2.49 -19.39 45.20
C GLU A 180 1.86 -19.35 46.60
N GLU A 181 0.72 -18.66 46.73
CA GLU A 181 -0.22 -19.00 47.77
C GLU A 181 -0.80 -20.34 47.33
N GLU A 182 -0.20 -21.41 47.85
CA GLU A 182 -0.88 -22.69 47.98
C GLU A 182 -2.29 -22.38 48.51
N ILE A 183 -3.29 -22.58 47.66
CA ILE A 183 -4.69 -22.42 48.05
C ILE A 183 -4.94 -23.52 49.07
N ASP A 184 -4.89 -23.17 50.35
CA ASP A 184 -5.27 -24.05 51.44
C ASP A 184 -6.77 -24.31 51.33
N GLU A 185 -7.12 -25.46 50.75
CA GLU A 185 -8.50 -25.91 50.54
C GLU A 185 -9.32 -25.95 51.85
N SER A 186 -8.67 -25.94 53.03
CA SER A 186 -9.36 -25.88 54.33
C SER A 186 -9.93 -24.50 54.67
N LYS A 187 -9.57 -23.45 53.91
CA LYS A 187 -10.08 -22.07 54.06
C LYS A 187 -11.17 -21.71 53.06
N ILE A 188 -11.58 -22.63 52.20
CA ILE A 188 -12.71 -22.41 51.29
C ILE A 188 -14.00 -22.75 52.06
N PRO A 189 -14.86 -21.77 52.41
CA PRO A 189 -16.16 -22.07 53.00
C PRO A 189 -17.07 -22.71 51.94
N PHE A 190 -17.63 -23.88 52.27
CA PHE A 190 -18.68 -24.54 51.48
C PHE A 190 -19.98 -23.73 51.46
#